data_AF-A0A7J9BJJ6-F1
#
_entry.id   AF-A0A7J9BJJ6-F1
#
_cell.length_a   1.000
_cell.length_b   1.000
_cell.length_c   1.000
_cell.angle_alpha   90.00
_cell.angle_beta   90.00
_cell.angle_gamma   90.00
#
_symmetry.space_group_name_H-M   'P 1'
#
loop_
_entity.id
_entity.type
_entity.pdbx_description
1 polymer ?
#
loop_
_entity_poly.entity_id
_entity_poly.type
_entity_poly.pdbx_seq_one_letter_code
_entity_poly.pdbx_strand_id
1 'polypeptide(L)'
;MVVQSPVPVRTKKTKALGIPTLDLSLDRSIVSKLVVEACEDYGFFKVTNHGVPMEIISRLEDEGFQFFNKPAPDKQQAVPAGSFGYGSKNIGLHGDKGELEYLLLPTNPCSIVQTSNTISHEPKNF
;
A
#
# COMPACT_ATOMS: atom_id res chain seq x y z
N MET A 1 3.10 -38.67 4.68
CA MET A 1 1.85 -38.14 5.26
C MET A 1 2.17 -36.81 5.92
N VAL A 2 1.62 -35.70 5.42
CA VAL A 2 1.80 -34.38 6.03
C VAL A 2 0.65 -34.18 7.02
N VAL A 3 0.95 -34.23 8.32
CA VAL A 3 -0.01 -33.93 9.38
C VAL A 3 -0.27 -32.43 9.35
N GLN A 4 -1.52 -32.03 9.10
CA GLN A 4 -1.93 -30.65 9.21
C GLN A 4 -1.80 -30.22 10.68
N SER A 5 -1.09 -29.13 10.94
CA SER A 5 -1.13 -28.48 12.25
C SER A 5 -2.55 -27.99 12.52
N PRO A 6 -3.07 -28.14 13.76
CA PRO A 6 -4.40 -27.65 14.09
C PRO A 6 -4.43 -26.14 13.95
N VAL A 7 -5.16 -25.66 12.94
CA VAL A 7 -5.46 -24.24 12.78
C VAL A 7 -6.32 -23.84 13.99
N PRO A 8 -5.97 -22.78 14.75
CA PRO A 8 -6.80 -22.35 15.86
C PRO A 8 -8.21 -22.05 15.35
N VAL A 9 -9.18 -22.84 15.81
CA VAL A 9 -10.59 -22.70 15.46
C VAL A 9 -11.06 -21.36 16.03
N ARG A 10 -11.29 -20.39 15.14
CA ARG A 10 -11.83 -19.07 15.45
C ARG A 10 -13.24 -19.23 16.04
N THR A 11 -13.38 -19.15 17.36
CA THR A 11 -14.65 -19.38 18.10
C THR A 11 -15.55 -18.15 18.19
N LYS A 12 -15.14 -16.99 17.69
CA LYS A 12 -16.00 -15.79 17.69
C LYS A 12 -16.90 -15.81 16.45
N LYS A 13 -18.22 -15.93 16.67
CA LYS A 13 -19.27 -15.74 15.67
C LYS A 13 -18.93 -14.52 14.80
N THR A 14 -18.64 -14.76 13.53
CA THR A 14 -18.49 -13.71 12.51
C THR A 14 -19.84 -13.05 12.32
N LYS A 15 -20.12 -12.01 13.12
CA LYS A 15 -21.07 -10.99 12.70
C LYS A 15 -20.55 -10.46 11.37
N ALA A 16 -21.38 -10.46 10.33
CA ALA A 16 -21.07 -9.80 9.07
C ALA A 16 -20.91 -8.30 9.36
N LEU A 17 -19.70 -7.89 9.73
CA LEU A 17 -19.33 -6.53 10.06
C LEU A 17 -18.23 -6.16 9.09
N GLY A 18 -18.37 -4.99 8.44
CA GLY A 18 -17.38 -4.47 7.51
C GLY A 18 -15.98 -4.37 8.13
N ILE A 19 -14.99 -4.04 7.29
CA ILE A 19 -13.60 -3.89 7.73
C ILE A 19 -13.55 -2.94 8.93
N PRO A 20 -12.93 -3.33 10.07
CA PRO A 20 -12.80 -2.45 11.23
C PRO A 20 -12.19 -1.12 10.81
N THR A 21 -12.83 -0.02 11.21
CA THR A 21 -12.36 1.34 10.90
C THR A 21 -12.12 2.07 12.22
N LEU A 22 -10.86 2.49 12.44
CA LEU A 22 -10.41 3.11 13.69
C LEU A 22 -10.25 4.61 13.50
N ASP A 23 -10.76 5.39 14.44
CA ASP A 23 -10.56 6.84 14.50
C ASP A 23 -9.31 7.15 15.35
N LEU A 24 -8.25 7.67 14.71
CA LEU A 24 -6.98 7.98 15.38
C LEU A 24 -7.01 9.30 16.17
N SER A 25 -8.11 10.07 16.11
CA SER A 25 -8.28 11.27 16.93
C SER A 25 -8.76 10.99 18.36
N LEU A 26 -9.17 9.74 18.64
CA LEU A 26 -9.57 9.30 19.98
C LEU A 26 -8.38 9.20 20.95
N ASP A 27 -8.69 9.01 22.23
CA ASP A 27 -7.68 8.79 23.26
C ASP A 27 -6.76 7.60 22.92
N ARG A 28 -5.46 7.77 23.12
CA ARG A 28 -4.42 6.80 22.75
C ARG A 28 -4.64 5.43 23.39
N SER A 29 -5.18 5.37 24.61
CA SER A 29 -5.45 4.10 25.30
C SER A 29 -6.62 3.33 24.69
N ILE A 30 -7.60 4.04 24.13
CA ILE A 30 -8.73 3.45 23.40
C ILE A 30 -8.23 2.94 22.05
N VAL A 31 -7.50 3.77 21.31
CA VAL A 31 -6.97 3.42 19.98
C VAL A 31 -6.06 2.20 20.06
N SER A 32 -5.15 2.13 21.03
CA SER A 32 -4.23 1.00 21.16
C SER A 32 -4.97 -0.32 21.41
N LYS A 33 -6.01 -0.31 22.24
CA LYS A 33 -6.85 -1.48 22.49
C LYS A 33 -7.58 -1.92 21.22
N LEU A 34 -8.18 -0.98 20.48
CA LEU A 34 -8.87 -1.28 19.23
C LEU A 34 -7.93 -1.84 18.16
N VAL A 35 -6.69 -1.34 18.08
CA VAL A 35 -5.67 -1.87 17.17
C VAL A 35 -5.36 -3.33 17.49
N VAL A 36 -5.13 -3.65 18.77
CA VAL A 36 -4.87 -5.04 19.20
C VAL A 36 -6.05 -5.94 18.85
N GLU A 37 -7.27 -5.54 19.19
CA GLU A 37 -8.48 -6.32 18.88
C GLU A 37 -8.67 -6.53 17.37
N ALA A 38 -8.45 -5.49 16.55
CA ALA A 38 -8.55 -5.60 15.09
C ALA A 38 -7.46 -6.51 14.49
N CYS A 39 -6.23 -6.44 15.00
CA CYS A 39 -5.15 -7.34 14.60
C CYS A 39 -5.44 -8.80 14.98
N GLU A 40 -5.92 -9.05 16.20
CA GLU A 40 -6.24 -10.40 16.69
C GLU A 40 -7.44 -11.01 15.96
N ASP A 41 -8.50 -10.23 15.75
CA ASP A 41 -9.75 -10.75 15.19
C ASP A 41 -9.77 -10.71 13.66
N TYR A 42 -9.08 -9.77 12.99
CA TYR A 42 -9.15 -9.56 11.53
C TYR A 42 -7.79 -9.59 10.81
N GLY A 43 -6.70 -9.20 11.48
CA GLY A 43 -5.36 -9.09 10.88
C GLY A 43 -5.15 -7.83 10.02
N PHE A 44 -6.17 -7.01 9.83
CA PHE A 44 -6.10 -5.72 9.13
C PHE A 44 -7.27 -4.80 9.55
N PHE A 45 -7.10 -3.50 9.33
CA PHE A 45 -8.10 -2.47 9.63
C PHE A 45 -7.88 -1.22 8.76
N LYS A 46 -8.89 -0.37 8.67
CA LYS A 46 -8.81 0.99 8.11
C LYS A 46 -8.61 2.00 9.23
N VAL A 47 -7.98 3.12 8.92
CA VAL A 47 -7.87 4.27 9.83
C VAL A 47 -8.54 5.51 9.24
N THR A 48 -9.06 6.36 10.11
CA THR A 48 -9.61 7.69 9.81
C THR A 48 -9.00 8.71 10.76
N ASN A 49 -9.04 9.99 10.40
CA ASN A 49 -8.46 11.08 11.20
C ASN A 49 -6.99 10.85 11.58
N HIS A 50 -6.21 10.27 10.67
CA HIS A 50 -4.79 9.92 10.88
C HIS A 50 -3.84 11.13 10.88
N GLY A 51 -4.35 12.35 10.66
CA GLY A 51 -3.57 13.60 10.72
C GLY A 51 -2.69 13.87 9.51
N VAL A 52 -2.74 13.04 8.46
CA VAL A 52 -2.05 13.33 7.19
C VAL A 52 -2.95 14.29 6.39
N PRO A 53 -2.44 15.47 5.95
CA PRO A 53 -3.23 16.43 5.20
C PRO A 53 -3.77 15.83 3.89
N MET A 54 -5.03 16.12 3.56
CA MET A 54 -5.66 15.62 2.33
C MET A 54 -4.95 16.10 1.06
N GLU A 55 -4.35 17.29 1.08
CA GLU A 55 -3.59 17.82 -0.06
C GLU A 55 -2.36 16.96 -0.40
N ILE A 56 -1.71 16.39 0.61
CA ILE A 56 -0.57 15.46 0.42
C ILE A 56 -1.05 14.14 -0.21
N ILE A 57 -2.21 13.64 0.23
CA ILE A 57 -2.80 12.42 -0.33
C ILE A 57 -3.20 12.65 -1.79
N SER A 58 -3.91 13.74 -2.08
CA SER A 58 -4.30 14.11 -3.45
C SER A 58 -3.09 14.23 -4.36
N ARG A 59 -2.04 14.92 -3.92
CA ARG A 59 -0.81 15.07 -4.71
C ARG A 59 -0.13 13.72 -4.99
N LEU A 60 -0.09 12.82 -3.99
CA LEU A 60 0.45 11.48 -4.16
C LEU A 60 -0.35 10.67 -5.20
N GLU A 61 -1.68 10.74 -5.12
CA GLU A 61 -2.58 10.08 -6.08
C GLU A 61 -2.38 10.65 -7.49
N ASP A 62 -2.33 11.97 -7.63
CA ASP A 62 -2.15 12.67 -8.91
C ASP A 62 -0.80 12.33 -9.57
N GLU A 63 0.30 12.34 -8.83
CA GLU A 63 1.62 11.92 -9.33
C GLU A 63 1.61 10.45 -9.75
N GLY A 64 0.93 9.58 -8.99
CA GLY A 64 0.75 8.17 -9.33
C GLY A 64 0.00 8.00 -10.66
N PHE A 65 -1.15 8.67 -10.81
CA PHE A 65 -1.92 8.62 -12.06
C PHE A 65 -1.13 9.16 -13.25
N GLN A 66 -0.43 10.29 -13.07
CA GLN A 66 0.40 10.86 -14.13
C GLN A 66 1.52 9.91 -14.54
N PHE A 67 2.20 9.26 -13.58
CA PHE A 67 3.26 8.30 -13.88
C PHE A 67 2.75 7.10 -14.67
N PHE A 68 1.69 6.42 -14.19
CA PHE A 68 1.21 5.20 -14.85
C PHE A 68 0.52 5.44 -16.20
N ASN A 69 0.04 6.67 -16.44
CA ASN A 69 -0.47 7.10 -17.75
C ASN A 69 0.62 7.38 -18.79
N LYS A 70 1.91 7.43 -18.41
CA LYS A 70 3.01 7.59 -19.37
C LYS A 70 3.11 6.37 -20.31
N PRO A 71 3.62 6.56 -21.54
CA PRO A 71 3.97 5.44 -22.42
C PRO A 71 4.92 4.44 -21.75
N ALA A 72 4.80 3.16 -22.09
CA ALA A 72 5.64 2.10 -21.52
C ALA A 72 7.17 2.37 -21.60
N PRO A 73 7.72 2.93 -22.70
CA PRO A 73 9.15 3.26 -22.76
C PRO A 73 9.59 4.29 -21.72
N ASP A 74 8.71 5.23 -21.38
CA ASP A 74 9.02 6.28 -20.40
C ASP A 74 8.93 5.71 -18.98
N LYS A 75 7.94 4.84 -18.70
CA LYS A 75 7.84 4.12 -17.42
C LYS A 75 9.06 3.22 -17.18
N GLN A 76 9.59 2.59 -18.23
CA GLN A 76 10.78 1.74 -18.15
C GLN A 76 12.07 2.51 -17.80
N GLN A 77 12.10 3.83 -17.98
CA GLN A 77 13.25 4.67 -17.57
C GLN A 77 13.28 4.91 -16.06
N ALA A 78 12.17 4.65 -15.34
CA ALA A 78 12.09 4.74 -13.88
C ALA A 78 12.76 3.56 -13.14
N VAL A 79 13.77 2.94 -13.75
CA VAL A 79 14.58 1.87 -13.17
C VAL A 79 15.93 2.46 -12.76
N PRO A 80 16.10 2.96 -11.53
CA PRO A 80 17.44 3.12 -10.99
C PRO A 80 18.12 1.74 -10.90
N ALA A 81 19.44 1.70 -10.98
CA ALA A 81 20.27 0.48 -11.08
C ALA A 81 20.25 -0.43 -9.81
N GLY A 82 19.08 -0.77 -9.27
CA GLY A 82 18.88 -1.57 -8.06
C GLY A 82 17.48 -2.20 -7.97
N SER A 83 17.12 -2.73 -6.80
CA SER A 83 15.86 -3.47 -6.56
C SER A 83 14.58 -2.62 -6.50
N PHE A 84 14.69 -1.30 -6.70
CA PHE A 84 13.59 -0.34 -6.63
C PHE A 84 13.40 0.29 -8.02
N GLY A 85 12.15 0.49 -8.44
CA GLY A 85 11.80 1.03 -9.75
C GLY A 85 10.47 0.51 -10.28
N TYR A 86 10.17 0.87 -11.53
CA TYR A 86 8.99 0.38 -12.24
C TYR A 86 9.13 -1.09 -12.64
N GLY A 87 8.03 -1.83 -12.55
CA GLY A 87 7.91 -3.18 -13.07
C GLY A 87 6.48 -3.51 -13.49
N SER A 88 6.36 -4.53 -14.34
CA SER A 88 5.08 -5.10 -14.74
C SER A 88 5.13 -6.62 -14.60
N LYS A 89 4.03 -7.22 -14.12
CA LYS A 89 3.94 -8.65 -13.91
C LYS A 89 2.55 -9.15 -14.25
N ASN A 90 2.51 -10.27 -14.96
CA ASN A 90 1.27 -11.04 -15.11
C ASN A 90 0.99 -11.78 -13.79
N ILE A 91 -0.17 -11.49 -13.19
CA ILE A 91 -0.65 -12.08 -11.94
C ILE A 91 -1.85 -13.00 -12.22
N GLY A 92 -2.04 -13.98 -11.32
CA GLY A 92 -3.15 -14.95 -11.37
C GLY A 92 -2.70 -16.41 -11.47
N LEU A 93 -3.56 -17.33 -11.07
CA LEU A 93 -3.37 -18.78 -11.13
C LEU A 93 -4.55 -19.39 -11.91
N HIS A 94 -4.33 -20.54 -12.56
CA HIS A 94 -5.40 -21.35 -13.16
C HIS A 94 -6.31 -20.64 -14.18
N GLY A 95 -5.75 -19.78 -15.05
CA GLY A 95 -6.48 -19.19 -16.18
C GLY A 95 -7.00 -17.78 -15.96
N ASP A 96 -7.07 -17.33 -14.70
CA ASP A 96 -7.21 -15.90 -14.39
C ASP A 96 -5.87 -15.22 -14.69
N LYS A 97 -5.90 -14.24 -15.60
CA LYS A 97 -4.74 -13.40 -15.93
C LYS A 97 -5.09 -11.95 -15.67
N GLY A 98 -4.31 -11.28 -14.84
CA GLY A 98 -4.30 -9.83 -14.68
C GLY A 98 -2.91 -9.29 -14.98
N GLU A 99 -2.83 -8.10 -15.55
CA GLU A 99 -1.58 -7.35 -15.63
C GLU A 99 -1.49 -6.42 -14.42
N LEU A 100 -0.39 -6.49 -13.69
CA LEU A 100 -0.09 -5.60 -12.58
C LEU A 100 1.15 -4.78 -12.91
N GLU A 101 0.98 -3.48 -12.99
CA GLU A 101 2.06 -2.51 -12.98
C GLU A 101 2.34 -2.06 -11.54
N TYR A 102 3.60 -1.81 -11.21
CA TYR A 102 4.01 -1.32 -9.90
C TYR A 102 5.23 -0.40 -10.02
N LEU A 103 5.37 0.50 -9.05
CA LEU A 103 6.53 1.37 -8.89
C LEU A 103 7.01 1.27 -7.44
N LEU A 104 8.21 0.74 -7.24
CA LEU A 104 8.82 0.62 -5.90
C LEU A 104 9.78 1.77 -5.67
N LEU A 105 9.54 2.56 -4.61
CA LEU A 105 10.38 3.69 -4.24
C LEU A 105 11.13 3.39 -2.93
N PRO A 106 12.42 3.74 -2.83
CA PRO A 106 13.12 3.71 -1.56
C PRO A 106 12.55 4.80 -0.62
N THR A 107 12.52 4.53 0.68
CA THR A 107 12.01 5.50 1.68
C THR A 107 13.09 6.43 2.23
N ASN A 108 14.34 6.30 1.75
CA ASN A 108 15.41 7.18 2.18
C ASN A 108 15.34 8.51 1.39
N PRO A 109 15.47 9.69 2.05
CA PRO A 109 15.26 10.98 1.39
C PRO A 109 16.18 11.25 0.19
N CYS A 110 17.46 10.87 0.26
CA CYS A 110 18.42 11.12 -0.82
C CYS A 110 18.07 10.36 -2.10
N SER A 111 17.61 9.11 -1.98
CA SER A 111 17.17 8.32 -3.12
C SER A 111 15.82 8.79 -3.66
N ILE A 112 14.91 9.30 -2.82
CA ILE A 112 13.64 9.89 -3.28
C ILE A 112 13.89 11.06 -4.23
N VAL A 113 14.79 11.98 -3.88
CA VAL A 113 15.14 13.14 -4.73
C VAL A 113 15.75 12.70 -6.06
N GLN A 114 16.55 11.63 -6.06
CA GLN A 114 17.13 11.12 -7.29
C GLN A 114 16.06 10.47 -8.18
N THR A 115 15.17 9.67 -7.58
CA THR A 115 14.09 8.98 -8.31
C THR A 115 13.01 9.94 -8.78
N SER A 116 12.71 11.03 -8.06
CA SER A 116 11.69 12.01 -8.46
C SER A 116 11.97 12.59 -9.86
N ASN A 117 13.24 12.75 -10.23
CA ASN A 117 13.64 13.24 -11.56
C ASN A 117 13.19 12.33 -12.73
N THR A 118 12.98 11.03 -12.48
CA THR A 118 12.59 10.08 -13.53
C THR A 118 11.10 9.72 -13.49
N ILE A 119 10.40 9.99 -12.38
CA ILE A 119 8.99 9.60 -12.21
C ILE A 119 8.02 10.78 -12.22
N SER A 120 8.44 11.98 -11.80
CA SER A 120 7.59 13.15 -11.68
C SER A 120 7.80 14.15 -12.82
N HIS A 121 6.73 14.87 -13.18
CA HIS A 121 6.82 16.02 -14.08
C HIS A 121 7.35 17.28 -13.38
N GLU A 122 7.21 17.37 -12.06
CA GLU A 122 7.71 18.48 -11.23
C GLU A 122 8.58 17.97 -10.07
N PRO A 123 9.81 17.48 -10.34
CA PRO A 123 10.65 16.83 -9.32
C PRO A 123 10.99 17.68 -8.08
N LYS A 124 10.88 19.00 -8.20
CA LYS A 124 11.10 19.97 -7.10
C LYS A 124 9.95 20.03 -6.09
N ASN A 125 8.77 19.59 -6.50
CA ASN A 125 7.53 19.63 -5.73
C ASN A 125 7.07 18.24 -5.27
N PHE A 126 7.87 17.20 -5.57
CA PHE A 126 7.63 15.81 -5.20
C PHE A 126 7.74 15.61 -3.68
#